data_AF-A0A3S4TJZ9-F1
#
_entry.id   AF-A0A3S4TJZ9-F1
#
_cell.length_a   1.000
_cell.length_b   1.000
_cell.length_c   1.000
_cell.angle_alpha   90.00
_cell.angle_beta   90.00
_cell.angle_gamma   90.00
#
_symmetry.space_group_name_H-M   'P 1'
#
loop_
_entity.id
_entity.type
_entity.pdbx_description
1 polymer ?
#
loop_
_entity_poly.entity_id
_entity_poly.type
_entity_poly.pdbx_seq_one_letter_code
_entity_poly.pdbx_strand_id
1 'polypeptide(L)' 'MNQIHAHNVLNMLLAAETPYSVESLKQAVIAEYGEEARFHTCSLQDLTFDALLTFLLDRRKVIQDGDTITVNRERMCSH' A
#
# COMPACT_ATOMS: atom_id res chain seq x y z
N MET A 1 -12.27 -0.56 -16.62
CA MET A 1 -12.30 -1.11 -15.26
C MET A 1 -10.93 -0.87 -14.64
N ASN A 2 -10.83 0.13 -13.76
CA ASN A 2 -9.55 0.55 -13.17
C ASN A 2 -9.12 -0.48 -12.12
N GLN A 3 -8.29 -1.44 -12.50
CA GLN A 3 -7.72 -2.41 -11.56
C GLN A 3 -6.58 -1.72 -10.79
N ILE A 4 -6.80 -1.46 -9.50
CA ILE A 4 -5.81 -0.78 -8.68
C ILE A 4 -4.83 -1.82 -8.15
N HIS A 5 -3.65 -1.84 -8.72
CA HIS A 5 -2.61 -2.75 -8.28
C HIS A 5 -1.99 -2.29 -6.96
N ALA A 6 -1.64 -3.24 -6.09
CA ALA A 6 -0.90 -2.99 -4.86
C ALA A 6 0.40 -2.18 -5.09
N HIS A 7 1.00 -2.31 -6.28
CA HIS A 7 2.18 -1.54 -6.67
C HIS A 7 1.94 -0.02 -6.73
N ASN A 8 0.72 0.45 -7.00
CA ASN A 8 0.44 1.90 -6.97
C ASN A 8 0.62 2.46 -5.56
N VAL A 9 0.05 1.79 -4.55
CA VAL A 9 0.20 2.18 -3.14
C VAL A 9 1.66 2.12 -2.71
N LEU A 10 2.41 1.10 -3.15
CA LEU A 10 3.85 1.02 -2.88
C LEU A 10 4.64 2.16 -3.52
N ASN A 11 4.31 2.54 -4.76
CA ASN A 11 4.95 3.69 -5.42
C ASN A 11 4.62 5.01 -4.71
N MET A 12 3.38 5.20 -4.24
CA MET A 12 3.02 6.38 -3.44
C MET A 12 3.86 6.47 -2.15
N LEU A 13 3.96 5.36 -1.42
CA LEU A 13 4.78 5.29 -0.21
C LEU A 13 6.29 5.46 -0.48
N LEU A 14 6.78 5.05 -1.65
CA LEU A 14 8.18 5.25 -2.07
C LEU A 14 8.46 6.70 -2.50
N ALA A 15 7.51 7.32 -3.19
CA ALA A 15 7.60 8.71 -3.65
C ALA A 15 7.43 9.71 -2.50
N ALA A 16 6.76 9.30 -1.42
CA ALA A 16 6.62 10.14 -0.25
C ALA A 16 7.93 10.29 0.52
N GLU A 17 8.27 11.54 0.79
CA GLU A 17 9.43 11.93 1.58
C GLU A 17 9.25 11.57 3.06
N THR A 18 7.99 11.48 3.52
CA THR A 18 7.62 11.16 4.90
C THR A 18 6.82 9.86 4.98
N PRO A 19 6.95 9.10 6.08
CA PRO A 19 6.16 7.90 6.31
C PRO A 19 4.67 8.26 6.44
N TYR A 20 3.79 7.50 5.79
CA TYR A 20 2.35 7.68 5.95
C TYR A 20 1.85 6.88 7.13
N SER A 21 0.98 7.45 7.96
CA SER A 21 0.20 6.65 8.90
C SER A 21 -0.83 5.78 8.18
N VAL A 22 -1.30 4.71 8.83
CA VAL A 22 -2.37 3.85 8.29
C VAL A 22 -3.59 4.69 7.88
N GLU A 23 -3.98 5.63 8.73
CA GLU A 23 -5.09 6.54 8.48
C GLU A 23 -4.83 7.49 7.31
N SER A 24 -3.66 8.14 7.28
CA SER A 24 -3.31 9.08 6.21
C SER A 24 -3.20 8.39 4.85
N LEU A 25 -2.62 7.19 4.81
CA LEU A 25 -2.53 6.38 3.60
C LEU A 25 -3.92 5.97 3.12
N LYS A 26 -4.81 5.56 4.04
CA LYS A 26 -6.20 5.25 3.74
C LYS A 26 -6.92 6.45 3.15
N GLN A 27 -6.78 7.64 3.75
CA GLN A 27 -7.39 8.86 3.23
C GLN A 27 -6.84 9.25 1.85
N ALA A 28 -5.52 9.15 1.65
CA ALA A 28 -4.90 9.43 0.35
C ALA A 28 -5.43 8.48 -0.73
N VAL A 29 -5.52 7.19 -0.40
CA VAL A 29 -6.14 6.17 -1.24
C VAL A 29 -7.59 6.49 -1.56
N ILE A 30 -8.39 6.85 -0.57
CA ILE A 30 -9.81 7.19 -0.77
C ILE A 30 -9.94 8.45 -1.64
N ALA A 31 -9.05 9.43 -1.48
CA ALA A 31 -9.05 10.65 -2.28
C ALA A 31 -8.65 10.40 -3.74
N GLU A 32 -7.67 9.52 -3.99
CA GLU A 32 -7.23 9.18 -5.36
C GLU A 32 -8.16 8.19 -6.08
N TYR A 33 -8.63 7.16 -5.36
CA TYR A 33 -9.28 5.99 -5.94
C TYR A 33 -10.76 5.85 -5.55
N GLY A 34 -11.21 6.54 -4.51
CA GLY A 34 -12.56 6.42 -3.94
C GLY A 34 -12.62 5.48 -2.73
N GLU A 35 -13.67 5.63 -1.91
CA GLU A 35 -13.91 4.77 -0.74
C GLU A 35 -14.19 3.31 -1.13
N GLU A 36 -14.80 3.11 -2.30
CA GLU A 36 -15.13 1.81 -2.86
C GLU A 36 -13.98 1.18 -3.66
N ALA A 37 -12.77 1.76 -3.58
CA ALA A 37 -11.60 1.27 -4.28
C ALA A 37 -11.26 -0.17 -3.88
N ARG A 38 -11.18 -1.04 -4.89
CA ARG A 38 -10.77 -2.44 -4.75
C ARG A 38 -9.36 -2.66 -5.29
N PHE A 39 -8.57 -3.36 -4.51
CA PHE A 39 -7.17 -3.61 -4.78
C PHE A 39 -6.93 -5.03 -5.25
N HIS A 40 -5.94 -5.16 -6.13
CA HIS A 40 -5.54 -6.43 -6.69
C HIS A 40 -4.03 -6.58 -6.52
N THR A 41 -3.62 -7.75 -6.02
CA THR A 41 -2.22 -8.19 -6.01
C THR A 41 -2.03 -9.20 -7.15
N CYS A 42 -0.79 -9.58 -7.44
CA CYS A 42 -0.51 -10.57 -8.47
C CYS A 42 -1.15 -11.95 -8.21
N SER A 43 -1.66 -12.19 -7.00
CA SER A 43 -2.24 -13.48 -6.60
C SER A 43 -3.63 -13.38 -5.98
N LEU A 44 -4.07 -12.18 -5.58
CA LEU A 44 -5.36 -11.92 -4.94
C LEU A 44 -6.06 -10.75 -5.62
N GLN A 45 -7.37 -10.74 -5.57
CA GLN A 45 -8.21 -9.75 -6.25
C GLN A 45 -9.39 -9.37 -5.34
N ASP A 46 -9.96 -8.19 -5.58
CA ASP A 46 -11.07 -7.62 -4.79
C ASP A 46 -10.74 -7.37 -3.30
N LEU A 47 -9.49 -6.97 -3.03
CA LEU A 47 -9.04 -6.68 -1.68
C LEU A 47 -9.49 -5.28 -1.24
N THR A 48 -9.91 -5.16 0.02
CA THR A 48 -10.04 -3.87 0.68
C THR A 48 -8.66 -3.31 1.04
N PHE A 49 -8.59 -2.02 1.36
CA PHE A 49 -7.33 -1.39 1.81
C PHE A 49 -6.70 -2.12 3.01
N ASP A 50 -7.48 -2.48 4.02
CA ASP A 50 -7.01 -3.25 5.18
C ASP A 50 -6.45 -4.62 4.80
N ALA A 51 -7.13 -5.34 3.90
CA ALA A 51 -6.68 -6.65 3.43
C ALA A 51 -5.40 -6.52 2.59
N LEU A 52 -5.32 -5.49 1.75
CA LEU A 52 -4.12 -5.14 1.00
C LEU A 52 -2.95 -4.83 1.94
N LEU A 53 -3.15 -3.98 2.94
CA LEU A 53 -2.12 -3.55 3.88
C LEU A 53 -1.58 -4.75 4.67
N THR A 54 -2.48 -5.58 5.20
CA THR A 54 -2.14 -6.82 5.89
C THR A 54 -1.32 -7.74 5.00
N PHE A 55 -1.70 -7.89 3.73
CA PHE A 55 -0.96 -8.70 2.77
C PHE A 55 0.45 -8.14 2.49
N LEU A 56 0.59 -6.82 2.37
CA LEU A 56 1.88 -6.16 2.15
C LEU A 56 2.80 -6.31 3.36
N LEU A 57 2.25 -6.23 4.58
CA LEU A 57 2.97 -6.44 5.84
C LEU A 57 3.44 -7.89 5.98
N ASP A 58 2.57 -8.86 5.71
CA ASP A 58 2.90 -10.29 5.72
C ASP A 58 4.06 -10.61 4.76
N ARG A 59 4.01 -10.06 3.55
CA ARG A 59 5.08 -10.19 2.55
C ARG A 59 6.35 -9.40 2.90
N ARG A 60 6.37 -8.64 4.00
CA ARG A 60 7.45 -7.71 4.38
C ARG A 60 7.82 -6.73 3.27
N LYS A 61 6.84 -6.36 2.44
CA LYS A 61 6.97 -5.33 1.39
C LYS A 61 6.84 -3.93 1.98
N VAL A 62 6.02 -3.80 3.02
CA VAL A 62 5.94 -2.63 3.87
C VAL A 62 6.29 -3.00 5.30
N ILE A 63 6.74 -2.02 6.07
CA ILE A 63 7.08 -2.09 7.49
C ILE A 63 6.14 -1.15 8.21
N GLN A 64 5.46 -1.66 9.22
CA GLN A 64 4.73 -0.83 10.16
C GLN A 64 5.63 -0.54 11.35
N ASP A 65 5.89 0.75 11.59
CA ASP A 65 6.58 1.27 12.76
C ASP A 65 5.60 2.13 13.56
N GLY A 66 5.04 1.54 14.62
CA GLY A 66 3.95 2.14 15.38
C GLY A 66 2.71 2.39 14.51
N ASP A 67 2.38 3.67 14.33
CA ASP A 67 1.23 4.11 13.53
C ASP A 67 1.60 4.36 12.05
N THR A 68 2.89 4.43 11.77
CA THR A 68 3.43 4.75 10.45
C THR A 68 3.75 3.51 9.63
N ILE A 69 3.43 3.58 8.35
CA ILE A 69 3.72 2.59 7.32
C ILE A 69 4.79 3.16 6.39
N THR A 70 5.83 2.38 6.19
CA THR A 70 6.88 2.66 5.21
C THR A 70 7.13 1.47 4.32
N VAL A 71 7.67 1.73 3.14
CA VAL A 71 8.06 0.66 2.23
C VAL A 71 9.42 0.12 2.64
N ASN A 72 9.57 -1.21 2.63
CA ASN A 72 10.87 -1.84 2.84
C ASN A 72 11.73 -1.68 1.57
N ARG A 73 12.44 -0.55 1.48
CA ARG A 73 13.29 -0.21 0.32
C ARG A 73 14.44 -1.21 0.13
N GLU A 74 14.98 -1.77 1.22
CA GLU A 74 16.03 -2.80 1.17
C GLU A 74 15.58 -4.09 0.48
N ARG A 75 14.27 -4.38 0.49
CA ARG A 75 13.65 -5.53 -0.19
C ARG A 75 13.20 -5.23 -1.62
N MET A 76 13.36 -3.99 -2.08
CA MET A 76 12.96 -3.55 -3.43
C MET A 76 14.13 -3.36 -4.37
N CYS A 77 15.27 -2.88 -3.88
CA CYS A 77 16.50 -2.83 -4.66
C CYS A 77 17.29 -4.11 -4.45
N SER A 78 17.00 -5.13 -5.26
CA SER A 78 17.94 -6.20 -5.55
C SER A 78 18.34 -6.11 -7.01
N HIS A 79 19.15 -5.09 -7.34
CA HIS A 79 20.28 -5.17 -8.28
C HIS A 79 21.13 -3.90 -8.22
#